data_AF-P70871-F1
#
_entry.id   AF-P70871-F1
#
_cell.length_a   1.000
_cell.length_b   1.000
_cell.length_c   1.000
_cell.angle_alpha   90.00
_cell.angle_beta   90.00
_cell.angle_gamma   90.00
#
_symmetry.space_group_name_H-M   'P 1'
#
loop_
_entity.id
_entity.type
_entity.pdbx_description
1 polymer ?
#
loop_
_entity_poly.entity_id
_entity_poly.type
_entity_poly.pdbx_seq_one_letter_code
_entity_poly.pdbx_strand_id
1 'polypeptide(L)'
;MKELVSTARIGRSLGIHLILATQKPSGVVDDQIWSNSKFKLALKVQNTSDSNEILKTPDAAEITLPGRAYLQVGNNEIYELFQSAWSGADYVENKEDKEHLDATIYAINDLGQYEILSEDLSGLGSSKEVISVPSELDAVIDYIHDYAEINEIEALARPWLPPLPESVYLQDLHAIQFKEAWAKEKKPLQATVGLLDQPELQSQTPLTLDISKDGHVAVFSSPGYGKSTFLQSVVMDVARQHSPEHLHVYLVDLGTNGLLPLKGLPHVADTITIDESEKCLKFVERLTQEMKNRKRLLSEYDVANIEMYEKASGKEIPHIIIAIDNYDAVKEAKFYESFEMLIMQIVRDGASLGILFFYVFFYFGG
;
A
#
# COMPACT_ATOMS: atom_id res chain seq x y z
N MET A 1 14.32 -2.18 -17.98
CA MET A 1 14.69 -2.90 -19.22
C MET A 1 15.14 -4.34 -18.97
N LYS A 2 16.11 -4.60 -18.09
CA LYS A 2 16.62 -5.97 -17.82
C LYS A 2 15.53 -6.98 -17.41
N GLU A 3 14.58 -6.57 -16.57
CA GLU A 3 13.46 -7.43 -16.15
C GLU A 3 12.51 -7.75 -17.31
N LEU A 4 12.18 -6.76 -18.16
CA LEU A 4 11.35 -6.96 -19.36
C LEU A 4 11.98 -7.94 -20.35
N VAL A 5 13.29 -7.83 -20.57
CA VAL A 5 14.05 -8.77 -21.42
C VAL A 5 14.03 -10.17 -20.80
N SER A 6 14.18 -10.28 -19.48
CA SER A 6 14.09 -11.56 -18.78
C SER A 6 12.71 -12.20 -18.95
N THR A 7 11.64 -11.42 -18.79
CA THR A 7 10.26 -11.87 -19.00
C THR A 7 10.00 -12.28 -20.45
N ALA A 8 10.48 -11.51 -21.43
CA ALA A 8 10.36 -11.86 -22.85
C ALA A 8 11.10 -13.18 -23.18
N ARG A 9 12.21 -13.46 -22.50
CA ARG A 9 13.02 -14.68 -22.70
C ARG A 9 12.44 -15.91 -22.00
N ILE A 10 12.04 -15.78 -20.73
CA ILE A 10 11.65 -16.90 -19.86
C ILE A 10 10.12 -17.11 -19.85
N GLY A 11 9.34 -16.07 -20.18
CA GLY A 11 7.88 -16.08 -20.07
C GLY A 11 7.21 -17.21 -20.86
N ARG A 12 7.77 -17.57 -22.03
CA ARG A 12 7.23 -18.65 -22.88
C ARG A 12 7.13 -20.00 -22.15
N SER A 13 8.12 -20.37 -21.34
CA SER A 13 8.08 -21.65 -20.61
C SER A 13 7.16 -21.61 -19.39
N LEU A 14 6.82 -20.40 -18.92
CA LEU A 14 5.95 -20.17 -17.76
C LEU A 14 4.50 -19.83 -18.15
N GLY A 15 4.17 -19.79 -19.45
CA GLY A 15 2.86 -19.37 -19.93
C GLY A 15 2.58 -17.86 -19.80
N ILE A 16 3.63 -17.05 -19.63
CA ILE A 16 3.52 -15.59 -19.53
C ILE A 16 3.67 -14.99 -20.93
N HIS A 17 2.63 -14.27 -21.37
CA HIS A 17 2.62 -13.53 -22.62
C HIS A 17 2.80 -12.03 -22.35
N LEU A 18 3.78 -11.42 -23.00
CA LEU A 18 4.08 -9.99 -22.84
C LEU A 18 3.67 -9.23 -24.10
N ILE A 19 2.82 -8.22 -23.94
CA ILE A 19 2.48 -7.26 -24.99
C ILE A 19 3.14 -5.93 -24.63
N LEU A 20 4.01 -5.44 -25.51
CA LEU A 20 4.69 -4.15 -25.34
C LEU A 20 4.15 -3.15 -26.35
N ALA A 21 3.80 -1.96 -25.88
CA ALA A 21 3.35 -0.85 -26.70
C ALA A 21 4.20 0.39 -26.40
N THR A 22 4.61 1.11 -27.46
CA THR A 22 5.34 2.38 -27.35
C THR A 22 4.92 3.31 -28.48
N GLN A 23 4.87 4.61 -28.19
CA GLN A 23 4.66 5.63 -29.22
C GLN A 23 5.94 5.97 -29.99
N LYS A 24 7.11 5.69 -29.40
CA LYS A 24 8.43 5.94 -29.98
C LYS A 24 9.28 4.70 -29.78
N PRO A 25 9.47 3.86 -30.81
CA PRO A 25 10.27 2.64 -30.68
C PRO A 25 11.75 2.93 -30.43
N SER A 26 12.24 4.09 -30.90
CA SER A 26 13.64 4.51 -30.78
C SER A 26 14.20 4.46 -29.38
N GLY A 27 15.19 3.58 -29.19
CA GLY A 27 15.92 3.38 -27.95
C GLY A 27 15.16 2.55 -26.90
N VAL A 28 13.95 2.11 -27.20
CA VAL A 28 13.11 1.26 -26.34
C VAL A 28 13.08 -0.18 -26.85
N VAL A 29 13.08 -0.36 -28.17
CA VAL A 29 13.09 -1.68 -28.82
C VAL A 29 14.53 -2.05 -29.18
N ASP A 30 15.21 -2.75 -28.29
CA ASP A 30 16.53 -3.32 -28.58
C ASP A 30 16.42 -4.63 -29.40
N ASP A 31 17.57 -5.12 -29.89
CA ASP A 31 17.64 -6.37 -30.66
C ASP A 31 17.20 -7.60 -29.84
N GLN A 32 17.29 -7.53 -28.51
CA GLN A 32 16.85 -8.62 -27.63
C GLN A 32 15.33 -8.68 -27.58
N ILE A 33 14.64 -7.56 -27.41
CA ILE A 33 13.19 -7.49 -27.47
C ILE A 33 12.71 -7.90 -28.87
N TRP A 34 13.35 -7.41 -29.93
CA TRP A 34 12.97 -7.72 -31.30
C TRP A 34 13.08 -9.22 -31.62
N SER A 35 14.19 -9.86 -31.22
CA SER A 35 14.43 -11.30 -31.45
C SER A 35 13.56 -12.23 -30.60
N ASN A 36 13.13 -11.79 -29.41
CA ASN A 36 12.22 -12.56 -28.55
C ASN A 36 10.72 -12.29 -28.83
N SER A 37 10.40 -11.34 -29.70
CA SER A 37 9.01 -11.01 -30.07
C SER A 37 8.61 -11.67 -31.38
N LYS A 38 7.76 -12.70 -31.31
CA LYS A 38 7.26 -13.41 -32.51
C LYS A 38 6.32 -12.54 -33.35
N PHE A 39 5.43 -11.80 -32.70
CA PHE A 39 4.43 -10.95 -33.34
C PHE A 39 4.85 -9.49 -33.17
N LYS A 40 4.78 -8.74 -34.26
CA LYS A 40 5.14 -7.33 -34.32
C LYS A 40 4.03 -6.60 -35.06
N LEU A 41 3.56 -5.52 -34.47
CA LEU A 41 2.40 -4.80 -34.94
C LEU A 41 2.74 -3.32 -34.94
N ALA A 42 2.68 -2.67 -36.10
CA ALA A 42 3.01 -1.26 -36.24
C ALA A 42 1.84 -0.49 -36.87
N LEU A 43 1.27 0.40 -36.07
CA LEU A 43 0.39 1.48 -36.54
C LEU A 43 1.23 2.57 -37.20
N LYS A 44 0.59 3.66 -37.65
CA LYS A 44 1.27 4.84 -38.17
C LYS A 44 2.32 5.37 -37.17
N VAL A 45 3.58 5.33 -37.57
CA VAL A 45 4.73 5.92 -36.86
C VAL A 45 5.17 7.25 -37.48
N GLN A 46 5.88 8.09 -36.72
CA GLN A 46 6.26 9.43 -37.19
C GLN A 46 7.19 9.37 -38.40
N ASN A 47 8.27 8.59 -38.30
CA ASN A 47 9.35 8.58 -39.27
C ASN A 47 9.65 7.17 -39.78
N THR A 48 10.33 7.07 -40.92
CA THR A 48 10.77 5.78 -41.50
C THR A 48 11.74 5.04 -40.59
N SER A 49 12.57 5.74 -39.81
CA SER A 49 13.47 5.13 -38.83
C SER A 49 12.71 4.32 -37.77
N ASP A 50 11.61 4.86 -37.25
CA ASP A 50 10.77 4.19 -36.24
C ASP A 50 10.12 2.93 -36.81
N SER A 51 9.69 2.99 -38.07
CA SER A 51 9.13 1.83 -38.79
C SER A 51 10.19 0.74 -38.95
N ASN A 52 11.41 1.12 -39.33
CA ASN A 52 12.51 0.17 -39.50
C ASN A 52 12.93 -0.49 -38.18
N GLU A 53 12.77 0.19 -37.05
CA GLU A 53 13.11 -0.39 -35.76
C GLU A 53 12.16 -1.53 -35.36
N ILE A 54 10.87 -1.38 -35.67
CA ILE A 54 9.84 -2.39 -35.39
C ILE A 54 9.79 -3.46 -36.49
N LEU A 55 9.63 -3.05 -37.76
CA LEU A 55 9.33 -3.95 -38.88
C LEU A 55 10.53 -4.30 -39.77
N LYS A 56 11.65 -3.56 -39.64
CA LYS A 56 12.79 -3.59 -40.58
C LYS A 56 12.42 -3.15 -42.01
N THR A 57 11.31 -2.43 -42.15
CA THR A 57 10.81 -1.80 -43.38
C THR A 57 10.32 -0.38 -43.08
N PRO A 58 10.26 0.54 -44.05
CA PRO A 58 9.77 1.91 -43.84
C PRO A 58 8.24 2.05 -43.85
N ASP A 59 7.50 1.00 -44.21
CA ASP A 59 6.10 1.06 -44.65
C ASP A 59 5.12 1.63 -43.62
N ALA A 60 5.34 1.41 -42.32
CA ALA A 60 4.43 1.93 -41.29
C ALA A 60 4.45 3.47 -41.21
N ALA A 61 5.51 4.11 -41.72
CA ALA A 61 5.58 5.56 -41.82
C ALA A 61 4.71 6.12 -42.97
N GLU A 62 4.24 5.29 -43.90
CA GLU A 62 3.39 5.73 -45.02
C GLU A 62 1.89 5.59 -44.73
N ILE A 63 1.52 4.99 -43.59
CA ILE A 63 0.12 4.83 -43.20
C ILE A 63 -0.56 6.20 -43.03
N THR A 64 -1.73 6.38 -43.62
CA THR A 64 -2.51 7.63 -43.54
C THR A 64 -3.81 7.49 -42.77
N LEU A 65 -4.38 6.28 -42.73
CA LEU A 65 -5.68 6.02 -42.10
C LEU A 65 -5.52 5.55 -40.65
N PRO A 66 -6.28 6.13 -39.70
CA PRO A 66 -6.33 5.63 -38.32
C PRO A 66 -6.76 4.16 -38.24
N GLY A 67 -6.19 3.42 -37.30
CA GLY A 67 -6.47 1.98 -37.12
C GLY A 67 -5.84 1.06 -38.18
N ARG A 68 -5.25 1.60 -39.24
CA ARG A 68 -4.51 0.80 -40.22
C ARG A 68 -3.13 0.45 -39.68
N ALA A 69 -2.74 -0.82 -39.81
CA ALA A 69 -1.50 -1.33 -39.23
C ALA A 69 -0.88 -2.45 -40.07
N TYR A 70 0.44 -2.62 -39.96
CA TYR A 70 1.14 -3.80 -40.45
C TYR A 70 1.31 -4.83 -39.34
N LEU A 71 0.98 -6.08 -39.63
CA LEU A 71 1.28 -7.25 -38.83
C LEU A 71 2.45 -8.01 -39.46
N GLN A 72 3.53 -8.17 -38.71
CA GLN A 72 4.68 -9.00 -39.05
C GLN A 72 4.79 -10.17 -38.07
N VAL A 73 4.86 -11.39 -38.60
CA VAL A 73 5.07 -12.61 -37.80
C VAL A 73 6.41 -13.25 -38.18
N GLY A 74 7.22 -13.56 -37.16
CA GLY A 74 8.54 -14.14 -37.34
C GLY A 74 9.49 -13.19 -38.09
N ASN A 75 10.24 -13.72 -39.04
CA ASN A 75 11.13 -12.97 -39.94
C ASN A 75 10.48 -12.83 -41.33
N ASN A 76 9.34 -12.12 -41.42
CA ASN A 76 8.51 -11.99 -42.63
C ASN A 76 7.86 -13.30 -43.12
N GLU A 77 7.51 -14.21 -42.22
CA GLU A 77 6.67 -15.36 -42.60
C GLU A 77 5.26 -14.90 -42.97
N ILE A 78 4.77 -13.87 -42.26
CA ILE A 78 3.53 -13.15 -42.56
C ILE A 78 3.86 -11.67 -42.46
N TYR A 79 3.46 -10.90 -43.47
CA TYR A 79 3.57 -9.44 -43.49
C TYR A 79 2.34 -8.87 -44.19
N GLU A 80 1.36 -8.42 -43.40
CA GLU A 80 0.05 -8.03 -43.91
C GLU A 80 -0.37 -6.65 -43.39
N LEU A 81 -0.98 -5.88 -44.29
CA LEU A 81 -1.63 -4.62 -43.96
C LEU A 81 -3.09 -4.88 -43.63
N PHE A 82 -3.52 -4.52 -42.43
CA PHE A 82 -4.90 -4.71 -41.98
C PHE A 82 -5.48 -3.43 -41.38
N GLN A 83 -6.80 -3.44 -41.16
CA GLN A 83 -7.55 -2.38 -40.51
C GLN A 83 -8.09 -2.91 -39.18
N SER A 84 -7.76 -2.25 -38.07
CA SER A 84 -8.28 -2.63 -36.75
C SER A 84 -9.76 -2.29 -36.64
N ALA A 85 -10.52 -3.14 -35.95
CA ALA A 85 -11.85 -2.79 -35.47
C ALA A 85 -11.75 -1.67 -34.40
N TRP A 86 -12.85 -0.92 -34.22
CA TRP A 86 -12.97 0.13 -33.21
C TRP A 86 -14.18 -0.17 -32.33
N SER A 87 -13.94 -0.39 -31.04
CA SER A 87 -14.98 -0.73 -30.05
C SER A 87 -15.48 0.48 -29.25
N GLY A 88 -15.13 1.69 -29.66
CA GLY A 88 -15.53 2.94 -28.98
C GLY A 88 -16.83 3.54 -29.50
N ALA A 89 -17.55 2.84 -30.37
CA ALA A 89 -18.83 3.29 -30.90
C ALA A 89 -19.94 3.18 -29.84
N ASP A 90 -20.98 4.01 -29.95
CA ASP A 90 -22.14 3.95 -29.05
C ASP A 90 -22.90 2.63 -29.23
N TYR A 91 -23.11 1.93 -28.12
CA TYR A 91 -23.89 0.69 -28.06
C TYR A 91 -25.39 0.98 -27.99
N VAL A 92 -26.13 0.61 -29.03
CA VAL A 92 -27.59 0.71 -29.04
C VAL A 92 -28.17 -0.69 -29.15
N GLU A 93 -28.78 -1.15 -28.06
CA GLU A 93 -29.47 -2.43 -27.99
C GLU A 93 -30.64 -2.42 -29.00
N ASN A 94 -30.53 -3.23 -30.06
CA ASN A 94 -31.43 -3.23 -31.22
C ASN A 94 -31.34 -1.99 -32.13
N LYS A 95 -30.15 -1.60 -32.58
CA LYS A 95 -30.03 -0.92 -33.89
C LYS A 95 -30.60 -1.88 -34.95
N GLU A 96 -31.87 -1.71 -35.32
CA GLU A 96 -32.30 -2.09 -36.65
C GLU A 96 -31.35 -1.37 -37.61
N ASP A 97 -30.67 -2.08 -38.50
CA ASP A 97 -29.92 -1.51 -39.62
C ASP A 97 -30.91 -0.74 -40.50
N LYS A 98 -31.29 0.46 -40.06
CA LYS A 98 -31.92 1.44 -40.92
C LYS A 98 -30.79 1.90 -41.82
N GLU A 99 -30.62 1.22 -42.95
CA GLU A 99 -30.00 1.82 -44.12
C GLU A 99 -30.52 3.26 -44.20
N HIS A 100 -29.64 4.25 -44.10
CA HIS A 100 -29.99 5.62 -44.39
C HIS A 100 -30.41 5.66 -45.86
N LEU A 101 -31.70 5.44 -46.11
CA LEU A 101 -32.32 5.68 -47.41
C LEU A 101 -32.27 7.19 -47.62
N ASP A 102 -31.33 7.61 -48.46
CA ASP A 102 -31.20 8.99 -48.93
C ASP A 102 -32.54 9.41 -49.55
N ALA A 103 -33.32 10.20 -48.82
CA ALA A 103 -34.67 10.60 -49.19
C ALA A 103 -34.67 11.85 -50.08
N THR A 104 -33.58 12.10 -50.81
CA THR A 104 -33.47 13.24 -51.72
C THR A 104 -34.45 13.09 -52.89
N ILE A 105 -35.41 14.01 -52.97
CA ILE A 105 -36.41 14.04 -54.05
C ILE A 105 -35.84 14.87 -55.21
N TYR A 106 -35.71 14.24 -56.38
CA TYR A 106 -35.31 14.90 -57.62
C TYR A 106 -36.53 15.15 -58.52
N ALA A 107 -36.69 16.36 -59.03
CA ALA A 107 -37.51 16.63 -60.21
C ALA A 107 -36.69 16.40 -61.47
N ILE A 108 -37.29 15.80 -62.49
CA ILE A 108 -36.70 15.71 -63.83
C ILE A 108 -37.36 16.80 -64.67
N ASN A 109 -36.57 17.76 -65.14
CA ASN A 109 -37.08 18.85 -65.98
C ASN A 109 -37.38 18.37 -67.42
N ASP A 110 -38.02 19.21 -68.22
CA ASP A 110 -38.42 18.89 -69.61
C ASP A 110 -37.23 18.59 -70.55
N LEU A 111 -36.00 18.81 -70.09
CA LEU A 111 -34.75 18.49 -70.79
C LEU A 111 -34.08 17.20 -70.27
N GLY A 112 -34.70 16.49 -69.32
CA GLY A 112 -34.21 15.23 -68.76
C GLY A 112 -33.11 15.38 -67.71
N GLN A 113 -32.92 16.57 -67.14
CA GLN A 113 -31.92 16.82 -66.09
C GLN A 113 -32.56 16.76 -64.70
N TYR A 114 -31.80 16.24 -63.73
CA TYR A 114 -32.22 16.12 -62.34
C TYR A 114 -31.98 17.43 -61.58
N GLU A 115 -33.04 18.00 -61.00
CA GLU A 115 -32.98 19.13 -60.05
C GLU A 115 -33.43 18.66 -58.65
N ILE A 116 -32.67 19.01 -57.62
CA ILE A 116 -32.98 18.65 -56.22
C ILE A 116 -34.12 19.54 -55.73
N LEU A 117 -35.26 18.94 -55.37
CA LEU A 117 -36.44 19.65 -54.83
C LEU A 117 -36.43 19.77 -53.30
N SER A 118 -35.74 18.85 -52.61
CA SER A 118 -35.57 18.85 -51.16
C SER A 118 -34.23 18.21 -50.82
N GLU A 119 -33.45 18.85 -49.95
CA GLU A 119 -32.30 18.19 -49.31
C GLU A 119 -32.77 17.12 -48.31
N ASP A 120 -31.89 16.16 -48.01
CA ASP A 120 -32.16 14.97 -47.21
C ASP A 120 -32.87 15.30 -45.88
N LEU A 121 -34.10 14.79 -45.74
CA LEU A 121 -34.95 15.00 -44.57
C LEU A 121 -34.77 13.91 -43.50
N SER A 122 -33.80 13.00 -43.65
CA SER A 122 -33.60 11.83 -42.79
C SER A 122 -33.27 12.15 -41.31
N GLY A 123 -33.09 13.43 -40.94
CA GLY A 123 -32.65 13.85 -39.61
C GLY A 123 -33.61 14.68 -38.75
N LEU A 124 -34.85 14.97 -39.19
CA LEU A 124 -35.71 15.97 -38.51
C LEU A 124 -36.60 15.43 -37.36
N GLY A 125 -36.39 14.21 -36.90
CA GLY A 125 -37.28 13.54 -35.94
C GLY A 125 -36.57 12.95 -34.71
N SER A 126 -35.96 13.78 -33.86
CA SER A 126 -35.93 13.58 -32.39
C SER A 126 -34.98 14.58 -31.74
N SER A 127 -35.53 15.48 -30.94
CA SER A 127 -34.82 16.27 -29.94
C SER A 127 -34.01 15.36 -29.01
N LYS A 128 -32.69 15.39 -29.13
CA LYS A 128 -31.76 14.61 -28.28
C LYS A 128 -31.78 15.16 -26.85
N GLU A 129 -32.49 14.49 -25.95
CA GLU A 129 -32.00 14.38 -24.58
C GLU A 129 -30.64 13.66 -24.67
N VAL A 130 -29.58 14.27 -24.16
CA VAL A 130 -28.25 13.67 -24.15
C VAL A 130 -28.23 12.60 -23.06
N ILE A 131 -28.80 11.45 -23.35
CA ILE A 131 -28.56 10.23 -22.59
C ILE A 131 -27.17 9.74 -23.03
N SER A 132 -26.20 9.69 -22.12
CA SER A 132 -24.89 9.11 -22.42
C SER A 132 -25.10 7.62 -22.70
N VAL A 133 -25.02 7.23 -23.96
CA VAL A 133 -25.08 5.84 -24.37
C VAL A 133 -23.71 5.20 -24.07
N PRO A 134 -23.64 4.03 -23.41
CA PRO A 134 -22.35 3.36 -23.16
C PRO A 134 -21.68 2.97 -24.48
N SER A 135 -20.35 2.83 -24.48
CA SER A 135 -19.66 2.32 -25.66
C SER A 135 -19.88 0.82 -25.82
N GLU A 136 -19.67 0.30 -27.04
CA GLU A 136 -19.67 -1.16 -27.31
C GLU A 136 -18.66 -1.89 -26.42
N LEU A 137 -17.51 -1.27 -26.12
CA LEU A 137 -16.53 -1.81 -25.18
C LEU A 137 -17.10 -1.92 -23.76
N ASP A 138 -17.75 -0.87 -23.26
CA ASP A 138 -18.33 -0.87 -21.92
C ASP A 138 -19.42 -1.95 -21.81
N ALA A 139 -20.29 -2.05 -22.81
CA ALA A 139 -21.34 -3.06 -22.85
C ALA A 139 -20.78 -4.50 -22.82
N VAL A 140 -19.66 -4.77 -23.52
CA VAL A 140 -18.98 -6.07 -23.47
C VAL A 140 -18.34 -6.33 -22.11
N ILE A 141 -17.71 -5.31 -21.50
CA ILE A 141 -17.11 -5.44 -20.16
C ILE A 141 -18.19 -5.76 -19.13
N ASP A 142 -19.29 -5.02 -19.14
CA ASP A 142 -20.41 -5.19 -18.22
C ASP A 142 -21.03 -6.58 -18.38
N TYR A 143 -21.27 -7.02 -19.61
CA TYR A 143 -21.79 -8.37 -19.88
C TYR A 143 -20.84 -9.47 -19.36
N ILE A 144 -19.53 -9.35 -19.58
CA ILE A 144 -18.54 -10.32 -19.08
C ILE A 144 -18.53 -10.34 -17.55
N HIS A 145 -18.59 -9.17 -16.93
CA HIS A 145 -18.64 -9.03 -15.48
C HIS A 145 -19.89 -9.72 -14.89
N ASP A 146 -21.07 -9.38 -15.39
CA ASP A 146 -22.34 -9.95 -14.94
C ASP A 146 -22.39 -11.46 -15.18
N TYR A 147 -21.90 -11.91 -16.32
CA TYR A 147 -21.80 -13.34 -16.61
C TYR A 147 -20.87 -14.05 -15.63
N ALA A 148 -19.74 -13.45 -15.28
CA ALA A 148 -18.81 -14.03 -14.30
C ALA A 148 -19.42 -14.12 -12.90
N GLU A 149 -20.17 -13.09 -12.47
CA GLU A 149 -20.87 -13.10 -11.18
C GLU A 149 -21.98 -14.17 -11.15
N ILE A 150 -22.83 -14.22 -12.18
CA ILE A 150 -23.95 -15.19 -12.27
C ILE A 150 -23.44 -16.64 -12.27
N ASN A 151 -22.28 -16.88 -12.87
CA ASN A 151 -21.69 -18.21 -12.96
C ASN A 151 -20.65 -18.50 -11.86
N GLU A 152 -20.52 -17.61 -10.87
CA GLU A 152 -19.57 -17.75 -9.74
C GLU A 152 -18.13 -18.04 -10.20
N ILE A 153 -17.70 -17.40 -11.29
CA ILE A 153 -16.35 -17.58 -11.83
C ILE A 153 -15.35 -16.90 -10.90
N GLU A 154 -14.45 -17.70 -10.30
CA GLU A 154 -13.43 -17.19 -9.38
C GLU A 154 -12.48 -16.21 -10.08
N ALA A 155 -12.28 -15.04 -9.47
CA ALA A 155 -11.33 -14.06 -9.96
C ALA A 155 -9.89 -14.57 -9.82
N LEU A 156 -9.10 -14.42 -10.88
CA LEU A 156 -7.67 -14.75 -10.85
C LEU A 156 -6.93 -13.93 -9.79
N ALA A 157 -5.97 -14.57 -9.12
CA ALA A 157 -5.05 -13.89 -8.22
C ALA A 157 -4.31 -12.76 -8.94
N ARG A 158 -4.41 -11.55 -8.41
CA ARG A 158 -3.76 -10.37 -9.00
C ARG A 158 -2.28 -10.38 -8.59
N PRO A 159 -1.33 -10.30 -9.54
CA PRO A 159 0.09 -10.22 -9.22
C PRO A 159 0.47 -9.00 -8.39
N TRP A 160 -0.32 -7.94 -8.49
CA TRP A 160 -0.17 -6.71 -7.72
C TRP A 160 -1.33 -6.59 -6.73
N LEU A 161 -0.99 -6.60 -5.44
CA LEU A 161 -1.95 -6.32 -4.38
C LEU A 161 -2.36 -4.83 -4.43
N PRO A 162 -3.57 -4.48 -3.95
CA PRO A 162 -3.94 -3.08 -3.84
C PRO A 162 -2.89 -2.30 -3.02
N PRO A 163 -2.62 -1.03 -3.35
CA PRO A 163 -1.72 -0.22 -2.55
C PRO A 163 -2.21 -0.16 -1.10
N LEU A 164 -1.26 0.00 -0.17
CA LEU A 164 -1.59 0.18 1.25
C LEU A 164 -2.60 1.32 1.42
N PRO A 165 -3.64 1.14 2.26
CA PRO A 165 -4.61 2.21 2.51
C PRO A 165 -3.95 3.37 3.26
N GLU A 166 -4.51 4.58 3.11
CA GLU A 166 -4.00 5.78 3.78
C GLU A 166 -4.08 5.69 5.31
N SER A 167 -5.02 4.92 5.83
CA SER A 167 -5.23 4.71 7.26
C SER A 167 -5.49 3.24 7.52
N VAL A 168 -4.82 2.71 8.54
CA VAL A 168 -4.96 1.34 9.00
C VAL A 168 -5.36 1.36 10.46
N TYR A 169 -6.51 0.77 10.78
CA TYR A 169 -6.96 0.68 12.16
C TYR A 169 -6.45 -0.59 12.81
N LEU A 170 -5.99 -0.46 14.05
CA LEU A 170 -5.42 -1.56 14.82
C LEU A 170 -6.40 -2.74 15.01
N GLN A 171 -7.70 -2.43 15.12
CA GLN A 171 -8.76 -3.44 15.25
C GLN A 171 -8.92 -4.32 14.00
N ASP A 172 -8.58 -3.79 12.83
CA ASP A 172 -8.67 -4.51 11.55
C ASP A 172 -7.48 -5.44 11.36
N LEU A 173 -6.31 -5.03 11.87
CA LEU A 173 -5.09 -5.83 11.82
C LEU A 173 -5.06 -6.93 12.86
N HIS A 174 -5.60 -6.65 14.04
CA HIS A 174 -5.54 -7.53 15.19
C HIS A 174 -6.85 -7.37 15.98
N ALA A 175 -7.76 -8.33 15.86
CA ALA A 175 -9.04 -8.26 16.57
C ALA A 175 -8.87 -8.81 18.00
N ILE A 176 -9.02 -7.94 19.01
CA ILE A 176 -8.91 -8.33 20.43
C ILE A 176 -10.12 -7.85 21.23
N GLN A 177 -10.75 -8.79 21.92
CA GLN A 177 -11.70 -8.49 23.00
C GLN A 177 -10.95 -8.34 24.32
N PHE A 178 -10.65 -7.10 24.72
CA PHE A 178 -9.77 -6.82 25.86
C PHE A 178 -10.22 -7.48 27.18
N LYS A 179 -11.53 -7.57 27.43
CA LYS A 179 -12.06 -8.23 28.64
C LYS A 179 -11.71 -9.71 28.72
N GLU A 180 -11.74 -10.40 27.59
CA GLU A 180 -11.34 -11.81 27.51
C GLU A 180 -9.83 -11.96 27.56
N ALA A 181 -9.09 -11.02 26.96
CA ALA A 181 -7.64 -11.00 26.98
C ALA A 181 -7.10 -10.81 28.42
N TRP A 182 -7.69 -9.89 29.19
CA TRP A 182 -7.29 -9.59 30.56
C TRP A 182 -7.61 -10.68 31.56
N ALA A 183 -8.53 -11.59 31.24
CA ALA A 183 -8.87 -12.75 32.09
C ALA A 183 -7.90 -13.93 31.91
N LYS A 184 -6.99 -13.87 30.93
CA LYS A 184 -6.01 -14.91 30.65
C LYS A 184 -4.71 -14.63 31.41
N GLU A 185 -3.91 -15.68 31.57
CA GLU A 185 -2.57 -15.60 32.17
C GLU A 185 -1.67 -14.61 31.42
N LYS A 186 -0.62 -14.15 32.12
CA LYS A 186 0.38 -13.24 31.58
C LYS A 186 1.04 -13.84 30.33
N LYS A 187 1.11 -13.04 29.27
CA LYS A 187 1.73 -13.40 27.98
C LYS A 187 2.93 -12.50 27.66
N PRO A 188 3.83 -12.93 26.77
CA PRO A 188 4.84 -12.07 26.19
C PRO A 188 4.22 -10.81 25.56
N LEU A 189 4.94 -9.70 25.62
CA LEU A 189 4.52 -8.42 25.05
C LEU A 189 4.77 -8.41 23.55
N GLN A 190 3.69 -8.30 22.79
CA GLN A 190 3.73 -8.13 21.34
C GLN A 190 2.90 -6.90 20.95
N ALA A 191 3.41 -6.09 20.02
CA ALA A 191 2.71 -4.91 19.53
C ALA A 191 2.57 -4.95 18.01
N THR A 192 1.33 -5.01 17.53
CA THR A 192 1.01 -4.78 16.13
C THR A 192 1.05 -3.28 15.83
N VAL A 193 1.91 -2.87 14.90
CA VAL A 193 2.20 -1.46 14.64
C VAL A 193 1.75 -0.95 13.28
N GLY A 194 1.38 -1.84 12.36
CA GLY A 194 0.94 -1.45 11.02
C GLY A 194 0.77 -2.63 10.09
N LEU A 195 0.64 -2.34 8.80
CA LEU A 195 0.55 -3.33 7.73
C LEU A 195 1.88 -3.32 6.95
N LEU A 196 2.53 -4.47 6.85
CA LEU A 196 3.75 -4.65 6.07
C LEU A 196 3.38 -5.06 4.65
N ASP A 197 3.79 -4.28 3.66
CA ASP A 197 3.68 -4.62 2.24
C ASP A 197 4.99 -5.27 1.76
N GLN A 198 4.90 -6.49 1.23
CA GLN A 198 6.01 -7.24 0.67
C GLN A 198 5.72 -7.57 -0.80
N PRO A 199 5.97 -6.64 -1.73
CA PRO A 199 5.66 -6.82 -3.15
C PRO A 199 6.33 -8.05 -3.77
N GLU A 200 7.56 -8.37 -3.36
CA GLU A 200 8.30 -9.56 -3.83
C GLU A 200 7.62 -10.88 -3.46
N LEU A 201 6.88 -10.89 -2.34
CA LEU A 201 6.14 -12.04 -1.85
C LEU A 201 4.65 -11.96 -2.20
N GLN A 202 4.20 -10.90 -2.89
CA GLN A 202 2.79 -10.62 -3.15
C GLN A 202 1.93 -10.73 -1.89
N SER A 203 2.44 -10.17 -0.78
CA SER A 203 1.86 -10.37 0.55
C SER A 203 1.75 -9.05 1.32
N GLN A 204 0.61 -8.83 1.95
CA GLN A 204 0.39 -7.76 2.92
C GLN A 204 -0.04 -8.37 4.25
N THR A 205 0.74 -8.19 5.30
CA THR A 205 0.52 -8.84 6.61
C THR A 205 0.72 -7.87 7.77
N PRO A 206 -0.02 -8.02 8.88
CA PRO A 206 0.20 -7.20 10.08
C PRO A 206 1.66 -7.26 10.55
N LEU A 207 2.29 -6.10 10.70
CA LEU A 207 3.62 -5.96 11.28
C LEU A 207 3.50 -6.01 12.81
N THR A 208 4.04 -7.06 13.41
CA THR A 208 4.05 -7.24 14.87
C THR A 208 5.48 -7.26 15.39
N LEU A 209 5.75 -6.45 16.40
CA LEU A 209 7.02 -6.38 17.12
C LEU A 209 6.94 -7.30 18.36
N ASP A 210 7.91 -8.19 18.54
CA ASP A 210 8.02 -9.02 19.75
C ASP A 210 8.87 -8.29 20.78
N ILE A 211 8.23 -7.46 21.59
CA ILE A 211 8.92 -6.56 22.53
C ILE A 211 9.58 -7.36 23.66
N SER A 212 8.96 -8.46 24.09
CA SER A 212 9.55 -9.34 25.09
C SER A 212 10.87 -9.95 24.61
N LYS A 213 10.99 -10.22 23.30
CA LYS A 213 12.21 -10.79 22.71
C LYS A 213 13.22 -9.73 22.28
N ASP A 214 12.76 -8.68 21.60
CA ASP A 214 13.61 -7.67 20.94
C ASP A 214 14.00 -6.53 21.89
N GLY A 215 13.26 -6.35 22.99
CA GLY A 215 13.58 -5.40 24.06
C GLY A 215 13.13 -3.97 23.77
N HIS A 216 14.09 -3.03 23.78
CA HIS A 216 13.80 -1.60 23.63
C HIS A 216 13.48 -1.23 22.19
N VAL A 217 12.54 -0.30 21.99
CA VAL A 217 12.12 0.16 20.66
C VAL A 217 12.47 1.63 20.48
N ALA A 218 13.20 1.92 19.39
CA ALA A 218 13.53 3.26 18.96
C ALA A 218 12.88 3.53 17.60
N VAL A 219 12.19 4.65 17.47
CA VAL A 219 11.62 5.10 16.19
C VAL A 219 12.21 6.44 15.80
N PHE A 220 12.55 6.58 14.52
CA PHE A 220 13.14 7.79 13.95
C PHE A 220 12.20 8.35 12.91
N SER A 221 11.85 9.63 13.02
CA SER A 221 11.00 10.26 12.01
C SER A 221 11.14 11.78 11.99
N SER A 222 10.84 12.39 10.84
CA SER A 222 10.80 13.85 10.70
C SER A 222 9.55 14.46 11.38
N PRO A 223 9.55 15.77 11.71
CA PRO A 223 8.37 16.42 12.29
C PRO A 223 7.10 16.24 11.47
N GLY A 224 5.98 15.91 12.13
CA GLY A 224 4.68 15.70 11.48
C GLY A 224 4.41 14.28 10.96
N TYR A 225 5.39 13.36 11.00
CA TYR A 225 5.26 11.99 10.46
C TYR A 225 4.76 10.96 11.49
N GLY A 226 3.81 11.34 12.35
CA GLY A 226 3.07 10.36 13.18
C GLY A 226 3.82 9.68 14.34
N LYS A 227 4.89 10.27 14.89
CA LYS A 227 5.64 9.73 16.05
C LYS A 227 4.77 9.43 17.26
N SER A 228 4.04 10.44 17.71
CA SER A 228 3.14 10.34 18.85
C SER A 228 2.03 9.33 18.57
N THR A 229 1.50 9.31 17.33
CA THR A 229 0.51 8.33 16.88
C THR A 229 1.07 6.91 16.92
N PHE A 230 2.32 6.69 16.52
CA PHE A 230 2.98 5.38 16.63
C PHE A 230 3.06 4.92 18.09
N LEU A 231 3.53 5.79 19.00
CA LEU A 231 3.58 5.46 20.43
C LEU A 231 2.18 5.16 20.99
N GLN A 232 1.18 5.95 20.61
CA GLN A 232 -0.21 5.70 20.99
C GLN A 232 -0.69 4.34 20.50
N SER A 233 -0.46 4.01 19.23
CA SER A 233 -0.85 2.72 18.65
C SER A 233 -0.18 1.54 19.36
N VAL A 234 1.12 1.63 19.62
CA VAL A 234 1.87 0.60 20.37
C VAL A 234 1.31 0.43 21.77
N VAL A 235 1.19 1.51 22.54
CA VAL A 235 0.72 1.46 23.93
C VAL A 235 -0.72 0.94 23.97
N MET A 236 -1.58 1.38 23.07
CA MET A 236 -2.97 0.91 22.97
C MET A 236 -3.05 -0.58 22.63
N ASP A 237 -2.23 -1.07 21.69
CA ASP A 237 -2.25 -2.48 21.29
C ASP A 237 -1.79 -3.40 22.42
N VAL A 238 -0.77 -3.00 23.16
CA VAL A 238 -0.30 -3.78 24.31
C VAL A 238 -1.31 -3.67 25.46
N ALA A 239 -1.86 -2.49 25.75
CA ALA A 239 -2.84 -2.31 26.84
C ALA A 239 -4.12 -3.13 26.66
N ARG A 240 -4.61 -3.31 25.42
CA ARG A 240 -5.79 -4.15 25.17
C ARG A 240 -5.49 -5.65 25.25
N GLN A 241 -4.23 -6.06 25.20
CA GLN A 241 -3.79 -7.45 25.33
C GLN A 241 -3.58 -7.89 26.77
N HIS A 242 -3.14 -6.98 27.64
CA HIS A 242 -2.68 -7.31 28.99
C HIS A 242 -3.52 -6.58 30.05
N SER A 243 -3.82 -7.26 31.16
CA SER A 243 -4.45 -6.63 32.33
C SER A 243 -3.52 -5.57 32.95
N PRO A 244 -4.06 -4.50 33.59
CA PRO A 244 -3.28 -3.56 34.40
C PRO A 244 -2.45 -4.22 35.51
N GLU A 245 -2.82 -5.43 35.95
CA GLU A 245 -2.05 -6.21 36.92
C GLU A 245 -0.73 -6.76 36.34
N HIS A 246 -0.62 -6.88 35.02
CA HIS A 246 0.54 -7.44 34.32
C HIS A 246 1.35 -6.39 33.54
N LEU A 247 0.82 -5.17 33.39
CA LEU A 247 1.44 -4.12 32.59
C LEU A 247 1.18 -2.74 33.20
N HIS A 248 2.26 -2.02 33.48
CA HIS A 248 2.25 -0.62 33.85
C HIS A 248 2.90 0.22 32.74
N VAL A 249 2.33 1.40 32.49
CA VAL A 249 2.83 2.34 31.49
C VAL A 249 3.15 3.68 32.14
N TYR A 250 4.34 4.21 31.90
CA TYR A 250 4.71 5.59 32.21
C TYR A 250 4.78 6.38 30.92
N LEU A 251 4.06 7.49 30.87
CA LEU A 251 4.07 8.41 29.72
C LEU A 251 5.00 9.57 30.05
N VAL A 252 6.09 9.73 29.31
CA VAL A 252 6.99 10.88 29.41
C VAL A 252 6.82 11.71 28.15
N ASP A 253 6.01 12.76 28.26
CA ASP A 253 5.67 13.63 27.14
C ASP A 253 6.49 14.91 27.21
N LEU A 254 7.60 14.94 26.47
CA LEU A 254 8.51 16.09 26.43
C LEU A 254 8.21 17.00 25.22
N GLY A 255 7.05 16.83 24.59
CA GLY A 255 6.69 17.51 23.35
C GLY A 255 5.36 18.26 23.48
N THR A 256 4.47 18.02 22.53
CA THR A 256 3.23 18.76 22.35
C THR A 256 2.01 18.07 22.97
N ASN A 257 2.20 17.34 24.08
CA ASN A 257 1.13 16.55 24.73
C ASN A 257 0.53 15.47 23.83
N GLY A 258 1.37 14.86 22.97
CA GLY A 258 0.95 13.80 22.06
C GLY A 258 0.45 12.54 22.77
N LEU A 259 0.84 12.28 24.01
CA LEU A 259 0.44 11.08 24.76
C LEU A 259 -0.80 11.31 25.65
N LEU A 260 -1.35 12.54 25.69
CA LEU A 260 -2.50 12.89 26.53
C LEU A 260 -3.72 11.98 26.35
N PRO A 261 -4.09 11.50 25.14
CA PRO A 261 -5.23 10.60 24.96
C PRO A 261 -5.13 9.28 25.75
N LEU A 262 -3.92 8.83 26.08
CA LEU A 262 -3.67 7.58 26.78
C LEU A 262 -3.81 7.71 28.31
N LYS A 263 -3.84 8.95 28.84
CA LYS A 263 -3.83 9.23 30.29
C LYS A 263 -4.95 8.53 31.07
N GLY A 264 -6.09 8.27 30.42
CA GLY A 264 -7.25 7.62 31.04
C GLY A 264 -7.16 6.08 31.12
N LEU A 265 -6.12 5.46 30.56
CA LEU A 265 -5.96 4.02 30.61
C LEU A 265 -5.66 3.53 32.04
N PRO A 266 -6.26 2.41 32.48
CA PRO A 266 -5.99 1.87 33.81
C PRO A 266 -4.54 1.39 34.00
N HIS A 267 -3.80 1.16 32.92
CA HIS A 267 -2.39 0.79 32.92
C HIS A 267 -1.44 1.97 33.17
N VAL A 268 -1.89 3.20 32.93
CA VAL A 268 -1.02 4.37 33.02
C VAL A 268 -0.80 4.72 34.49
N ALA A 269 0.43 4.49 34.94
CA ALA A 269 0.84 4.72 36.32
C ALA A 269 1.08 6.21 36.60
N ASP A 270 1.68 6.92 35.64
CA ASP A 270 1.86 8.37 35.71
C ASP A 270 2.13 8.99 34.32
N THR A 271 1.91 10.30 34.21
CA THR A 271 2.20 11.11 33.02
C THR A 271 3.11 12.28 33.40
N ILE A 272 4.30 12.36 32.82
CA ILE A 272 5.33 13.34 33.18
C ILE A 272 5.56 14.26 31.99
N THR A 273 5.45 15.58 32.22
CA THR A 273 5.78 16.58 31.21
C THR A 273 7.15 17.22 31.45
N ILE A 274 7.67 17.92 30.45
CA ILE A 274 8.98 18.59 30.52
C ILE A 274 9.08 19.63 31.65
N ASP A 275 7.97 20.27 32.03
CA ASP A 275 7.94 21.31 33.08
C ASP A 275 7.89 20.71 34.50
N GLU A 276 7.52 19.44 34.65
CA GLU A 276 7.32 18.78 35.95
C GLU A 276 8.63 18.20 36.53
N SER A 277 9.65 19.05 36.70
CA SER A 277 10.99 18.59 37.10
C SER A 277 11.03 17.78 38.40
N GLU A 278 10.31 18.20 39.44
CA GLU A 278 10.25 17.45 40.71
C GLU A 278 9.61 16.07 40.54
N LYS A 279 8.60 15.98 39.67
CA LYS A 279 7.89 14.73 39.37
C LYS A 279 8.79 13.77 38.61
N CYS A 280 9.53 14.29 37.62
CA CYS A 280 10.51 13.52 36.87
C CYS A 280 11.61 12.95 37.80
N LEU A 281 12.13 13.74 38.75
CA LEU A 281 13.12 13.26 39.72
C LEU A 281 12.55 12.16 40.63
N LYS A 282 11.31 12.28 41.09
CA LYS A 282 10.62 11.21 41.85
C LYS A 282 10.41 9.95 41.02
N PHE A 283 10.09 10.10 39.73
CA PHE A 283 9.99 8.99 38.79
C PHE A 283 11.34 8.27 38.62
N VAL A 284 12.43 9.04 38.45
CA VAL A 284 13.79 8.48 38.37
C VAL A 284 14.14 7.69 39.62
N GLU A 285 13.89 8.24 40.80
CA GLU A 285 14.13 7.55 42.06
C GLU A 285 13.30 6.26 42.18
N ARG A 286 12.00 6.34 41.84
CA ARG A 286 11.08 5.20 41.90
C ARG A 286 11.53 4.05 41.00
N LEU A 287 11.87 4.33 39.74
CA LEU A 287 12.33 3.29 38.82
C LEU A 287 13.70 2.73 39.20
N THR A 288 14.59 3.57 39.73
CA THR A 288 15.89 3.11 40.25
C THR A 288 15.70 2.11 41.40
N GLN A 289 14.78 2.37 42.32
CA GLN A 289 14.45 1.44 43.41
C GLN A 289 13.78 0.16 42.91
N GLU A 290 12.88 0.28 41.92
CA GLU A 290 12.23 -0.88 41.32
C GLU A 290 13.24 -1.81 40.63
N MET A 291 14.19 -1.26 39.86
CA MET A 291 15.29 -2.03 39.27
C MET A 291 16.12 -2.76 40.34
N LYS A 292 16.48 -2.07 41.44
CA LYS A 292 17.21 -2.69 42.56
C LYS A 292 16.41 -3.83 43.19
N ASN A 293 15.11 -3.64 43.41
CA ASN A 293 14.24 -4.67 43.97
C ASN A 293 14.16 -5.89 43.05
N ARG A 294 13.95 -5.69 41.74
CA ARG A 294 13.90 -6.78 40.76
C ARG A 294 15.22 -7.53 40.67
N LYS A 295 16.37 -6.84 40.64
CA LYS A 295 17.70 -7.49 40.69
C LYS A 295 17.88 -8.36 41.93
N ARG A 296 17.42 -7.90 43.10
CA ARG A 296 17.43 -8.70 44.34
C ARG A 296 16.58 -9.96 44.19
N LEU A 297 15.37 -9.84 43.64
CA LEU A 297 14.49 -11.00 43.40
C LEU A 297 15.12 -12.03 42.45
N LEU A 298 15.76 -11.58 41.37
CA LEU A 298 16.47 -12.47 40.45
C LEU A 298 17.63 -13.20 41.16
N SER A 299 18.40 -12.47 41.97
CA SER A 299 19.52 -13.03 42.73
C SER A 299 19.08 -14.01 43.83
N GLU A 300 17.92 -13.81 44.45
CA GLU A 300 17.38 -14.73 45.48
C GLU A 300 17.00 -16.11 44.91
N TYR A 301 16.74 -16.17 43.61
CA TYR A 301 16.34 -17.40 42.90
C TYR A 301 17.42 -17.90 41.91
N ASP A 302 18.60 -17.26 41.88
CA ASP A 302 19.72 -17.59 40.98
C ASP A 302 19.32 -17.63 39.49
N VAL A 303 18.48 -16.69 39.05
CA VAL A 303 17.95 -16.60 37.68
C VAL A 303 18.41 -15.34 36.96
N ALA A 304 18.43 -15.39 35.62
CA ALA A 304 18.97 -14.31 34.79
C ALA A 304 17.95 -13.22 34.41
N ASN A 305 16.65 -13.53 34.40
CA ASN A 305 15.59 -12.61 33.96
C ASN A 305 14.26 -12.89 34.67
N ILE A 306 13.31 -11.97 34.50
CA ILE A 306 11.98 -12.06 35.08
C ILE A 306 11.23 -13.32 34.65
N GLU A 307 11.32 -13.74 33.40
CA GLU A 307 10.59 -14.92 32.92
C GLU A 307 11.03 -16.20 33.65
N MET A 308 12.33 -16.31 33.95
CA MET A 308 12.87 -17.40 34.76
C MET A 308 12.46 -17.26 36.23
N TYR A 309 12.42 -16.05 36.77
CA TYR A 309 11.94 -15.78 38.13
C TYR A 309 10.48 -16.18 38.31
N GLU A 310 9.60 -15.82 37.36
CA GLU A 310 8.17 -16.14 37.42
C GLU A 310 7.97 -17.66 37.39
N LYS A 311 8.72 -18.38 36.55
CA LYS A 311 8.71 -19.85 36.51
C LYS A 311 9.22 -20.49 37.81
N ALA A 312 10.26 -19.92 38.42
CA ALA A 312 10.88 -20.48 39.62
C ALA A 312 10.09 -20.17 40.90
N SER A 313 9.52 -18.97 41.00
CA SER A 313 8.82 -18.48 42.19
C SER A 313 7.31 -18.68 42.17
N GLY A 314 6.72 -18.87 40.98
CA GLY A 314 5.26 -18.86 40.77
C GLY A 314 4.61 -17.49 40.98
N LYS A 315 5.40 -16.41 41.11
CA LYS A 315 4.91 -15.05 41.30
C LYS A 315 5.17 -14.22 40.07
N GLU A 316 4.11 -13.65 39.52
CA GLU A 316 4.20 -12.76 38.37
C GLU A 316 4.61 -11.34 38.78
N ILE A 317 5.41 -10.70 37.93
CA ILE A 317 5.84 -9.31 38.04
C ILE A 317 5.34 -8.55 36.81
N PRO A 318 4.64 -7.41 36.98
CA PRO A 318 4.18 -6.62 35.84
C PRO A 318 5.36 -6.07 35.03
N HIS A 319 5.19 -6.09 33.71
CA HIS A 319 6.09 -5.35 32.83
C HIS A 319 5.87 -3.85 33.00
N ILE A 320 6.95 -3.07 32.85
CA ILE A 320 6.89 -1.61 32.85
C ILE A 320 7.29 -1.13 31.46
N ILE A 321 6.39 -0.41 30.79
CA ILE A 321 6.68 0.31 29.55
C ILE A 321 6.87 1.78 29.87
N ILE A 322 7.96 2.37 29.41
CA ILE A 322 8.21 3.80 29.48
C ILE A 322 8.13 4.34 28.06
N ALA A 323 7.05 5.04 27.75
CA ALA A 323 6.82 5.65 26.44
C ALA A 323 7.27 7.12 26.48
N ILE A 324 8.30 7.46 25.71
CA ILE A 324 8.85 8.82 25.64
C ILE A 324 8.59 9.43 24.28
N ASP A 325 7.81 10.50 24.29
CA ASP A 325 7.67 11.37 23.14
C ASP A 325 8.66 12.53 23.20
N ASN A 326 9.23 12.88 22.04
CA ASN A 326 10.19 13.96 21.86
C ASN A 326 11.40 13.90 22.81
N TYR A 327 12.15 12.79 22.78
CA TYR A 327 13.33 12.62 23.66
C TYR A 327 14.35 13.76 23.53
N ASP A 328 14.52 14.34 22.33
CA ASP A 328 15.49 15.42 22.09
C ASP A 328 15.34 16.64 23.00
N ALA A 329 14.11 17.00 23.36
CA ALA A 329 13.83 18.15 24.22
C ALA A 329 14.35 17.95 25.66
N VAL A 330 14.67 16.71 26.07
CA VAL A 330 15.18 16.44 27.42
C VAL A 330 16.50 17.13 27.70
N LYS A 331 17.31 17.42 26.68
CA LYS A 331 18.64 18.06 26.80
C LYS A 331 18.57 19.45 27.43
N GLU A 332 17.42 20.13 27.32
CA GLU A 332 17.19 21.46 27.88
C GLU A 332 16.55 21.41 29.27
N ALA A 333 16.18 20.22 29.75
CA ALA A 333 15.47 20.05 31.01
C ALA A 333 16.42 20.03 32.22
N LYS A 334 15.96 20.58 33.34
CA LYS A 334 16.74 20.62 34.61
C LYS A 334 17.08 19.24 35.17
N PHE A 335 16.33 18.22 34.80
CA PHE A 335 16.50 16.84 35.24
C PHE A 335 17.31 15.98 34.27
N TYR A 336 17.87 16.56 33.20
CA TYR A 336 18.56 15.87 32.12
C TYR A 336 19.55 14.81 32.60
N GLU A 337 20.52 15.19 33.45
CA GLU A 337 21.58 14.28 33.89
C GLU A 337 21.03 13.06 34.64
N SER A 338 20.09 13.27 35.57
CA SER A 338 19.47 12.18 36.35
C SER A 338 18.64 11.26 35.46
N PHE A 339 17.95 11.85 34.48
CA PHE A 339 17.13 11.11 33.53
C PHE A 339 17.98 10.28 32.56
N GLU A 340 19.03 10.88 31.99
CA GLU A 340 19.95 10.18 31.10
C GLU A 340 20.65 9.01 31.80
N MET A 341 21.08 9.19 33.06
CA MET A 341 21.65 8.10 33.86
C MET A 341 20.66 6.94 34.05
N LEU A 342 19.38 7.23 34.32
CA LEU A 342 18.35 6.20 34.42
C LEU A 342 18.16 5.48 33.09
N ILE A 343 18.02 6.22 31.98
CA ILE A 343 17.82 5.63 30.65
C ILE A 343 18.99 4.72 30.28
N MET A 344 20.24 5.13 30.53
CA MET A 344 21.41 4.28 30.31
C MET A 344 21.41 3.00 31.14
N GLN A 345 20.90 3.06 32.38
CA GLN A 345 20.73 1.86 33.22
C GLN A 345 19.65 0.93 32.66
N ILE A 346 18.51 1.49 32.23
CA ILE A 346 17.40 0.73 31.66
C ILE A 346 17.80 0.09 30.33
N VAL A 347 18.53 0.78 29.46
CA VAL A 347 19.02 0.21 28.18
C VAL A 347 19.93 -1.00 28.41
N ARG A 348 20.69 -1.00 29.52
CA ARG A 348 21.63 -2.08 29.84
C ARG A 348 20.96 -3.28 30.51
N ASP A 349 20.13 -3.01 31.52
CA ASP A 349 19.62 -4.02 32.44
C ASP A 349 18.09 -4.17 32.39
N GLY A 350 17.38 -3.24 31.75
CA GLY A 350 15.92 -3.13 31.83
C GLY A 350 15.19 -4.32 31.22
N ALA A 351 15.64 -4.82 30.07
CA ALA A 351 14.99 -5.94 29.38
C ALA A 351 14.90 -7.19 30.28
N SER A 352 15.99 -7.59 30.94
CA SER A 352 15.99 -8.75 31.85
C SER A 352 15.15 -8.52 33.11
N LEU A 353 14.95 -7.26 33.50
CA LEU A 353 14.11 -6.83 34.60
C LEU A 353 12.67 -6.53 34.17
N GLY A 354 12.27 -6.83 32.93
CA GLY A 354 10.92 -6.54 32.42
C GLY A 354 10.56 -5.06 32.42
N ILE A 355 11.55 -4.17 32.32
CA ILE A 355 11.40 -2.72 32.16
C ILE A 355 11.85 -2.36 30.75
N LEU A 356 10.89 -1.94 29.94
CA LEU A 356 11.04 -1.71 28.51
C LEU A 356 10.86 -0.24 28.20
N PHE A 357 11.52 0.18 27.14
CA PHE A 357 11.64 1.58 26.78
C PHE A 357 11.24 1.76 25.32
N PHE A 358 10.34 2.70 25.08
CA PHE A 358 9.88 3.10 23.76
C PHE A 358 10.16 4.58 23.63
N TYR A 359 10.96 4.98 22.66
CA TYR A 359 11.19 6.39 22.42
C TYR A 359 11.19 6.72 20.95
N VAL A 360 10.86 7.98 20.68
CA VAL A 360 10.86 8.51 19.33
C VAL A 360 11.77 9.73 19.23
N PHE A 361 12.57 9.75 18.16
CA PHE A 361 13.59 10.75 17.87
C PHE A 361 13.24 11.56 16.62
N PHE A 362 13.64 12.84 16.59
CA PHE A 362 13.55 13.65 15.39
C PHE A 362 14.74 13.40 14.47
N TYR A 363 14.49 12.76 13.33
CA TYR A 363 15.49 12.71 12.28
C TYR A 363 15.36 13.96 11.40
N PHE A 364 16.31 14.88 11.54
CA PHE A 364 16.58 15.90 10.53
C PHE A 364 17.45 15.23 9.46
N GLY A 365 16.83 14.85 8.34
CA GLY A 365 17.60 14.49 7.15
C GLY A 365 18.38 15.71 6.68
N GLY A 366 19.70 15.58 6.65
CA GLY A 366 20.62 16.56 6.06
C GLY A 366 20.79 16.33 4.57
#